data_AF-A0A834GZ83-F1
#
_entry.id   AF-A0A834GZ83-F1
#
_cell.length_a   1.000
_cell.length_b   1.000
_cell.length_c   1.000
_cell.angle_alpha   90.00
_cell.angle_beta   90.00
_cell.angle_gamma   90.00
#
_symmetry.space_group_name_H-M   'P 1'
#
loop_
_entity.id
_entity.type
_entity.pdbx_description
1 polymer ?
#
loop_
_entity_poly.entity_id
_entity_poly.type
_entity_poly.pdbx_seq_one_letter_code
_entity_poly.pdbx_strand_id
1 'polypeptide(L)'
;MIPACFSNPSTHSSENTTSTAPMPQNLITCTYQTHLCNSPTQLTLTWSKTLFSHTLTLFPSDNSFSTTISLYPSTFSFFRTRAGSKSIHLTHHHYQKIKLHWDFTQAEFAGHSAEPDSSFYVAITFNSRLEFFLGDLRDELTRRAEVTGPLCYSAESTLLSRREHVFGRRTYVTRAQFMRSKHEIEIDCGGGVLKVKVNGVTSLVVKRLAWKFRGNERIMISGVEVEFYWDVFNWVNKSSGNSKSGGGHGVFVFQIGDGGGIWPEMAGPEKRLMRKSFSGAVGAAAVQPPSPSPSCSSVLQWAEESSSHEGGRSSCSSSTKSCGSNGGGFSLLLYAWRKE
;
A
#
# COMPACT_ATOMS: atom_id res chain seq x y z
N MET A 1 14.41 36.37 -16.12
CA MET A 1 13.65 35.56 -17.10
C MET A 1 13.73 34.11 -16.62
N ILE A 2 12.61 33.54 -16.18
CA ILE A 2 12.51 32.21 -15.58
C ILE A 2 12.47 31.18 -16.70
N PRO A 3 13.28 30.10 -16.72
CA PRO A 3 13.03 28.98 -17.62
C PRO A 3 11.90 28.13 -17.05
N ALA A 4 10.79 28.09 -17.77
CA ALA A 4 9.68 27.17 -17.53
C ALA A 4 10.10 25.74 -17.91
N CYS A 5 9.86 24.78 -17.02
CA CYS A 5 10.10 23.36 -17.29
C CYS A 5 8.77 22.59 -17.28
N PHE A 6 7.96 22.78 -18.32
CA PHE A 6 6.92 21.84 -18.72
C PHE A 6 7.12 21.53 -20.20
N SER A 7 7.76 20.40 -20.49
CA SER A 7 7.76 19.80 -21.83
C SER A 7 7.78 18.28 -21.71
N ASN A 8 6.71 17.64 -22.19
CA ASN A 8 6.67 16.22 -22.54
C ASN A 8 7.79 15.88 -23.54
N PRO A 9 8.29 14.63 -23.54
CA PRO A 9 8.81 14.06 -24.78
C PRO A 9 8.21 12.68 -25.08
N SER A 10 7.52 12.61 -26.21
CA SER A 10 7.38 11.40 -27.00
C SER A 10 8.55 11.31 -28.01
N THR A 11 9.32 10.24 -27.89
CA THR A 11 10.04 9.47 -28.93
C THR A 11 11.07 10.19 -29.84
N HIS A 12 12.37 9.99 -29.59
CA HIS A 12 13.24 9.09 -30.37
C HIS A 12 14.67 9.02 -29.78
N SER A 13 15.28 7.86 -30.01
CA SER A 13 16.53 7.28 -29.51
C SER A 13 17.81 8.13 -29.59
N SER A 14 18.56 8.13 -28.48
CA SER A 14 20.03 8.07 -28.49
C SER A 14 20.51 7.27 -27.28
N GLU A 15 21.28 6.22 -27.56
CA GLU A 15 21.90 5.32 -26.61
C GLU A 15 22.92 6.07 -25.74
N ASN A 16 22.73 6.01 -24.43
CA ASN A 16 23.80 6.08 -23.44
C ASN A 16 23.28 5.41 -22.16
N THR A 17 23.39 4.09 -22.11
CA THR A 17 23.07 3.24 -20.97
C THR A 17 24.11 3.43 -19.86
N THR A 18 24.03 4.56 -19.17
CA THR A 18 24.49 4.60 -17.78
C THR A 18 23.46 3.84 -16.95
N SER A 19 23.86 2.65 -16.50
CA SER A 19 23.14 1.78 -15.59
C SER A 19 22.91 2.48 -14.25
N THR A 20 21.91 3.36 -14.20
CA THR A 20 21.38 3.83 -12.93
C THR A 20 20.61 2.66 -12.34
N ALA A 21 21.24 1.99 -11.37
CA ALA A 21 20.58 1.03 -10.49
C ALA A 21 19.21 1.62 -10.08
N PRO A 22 18.12 0.82 -10.10
CA PRO A 22 16.83 1.32 -9.68
C PRO A 22 16.97 1.84 -8.25
N MET A 23 16.77 3.14 -8.09
CA MET A 23 16.80 3.78 -6.79
C MET A 23 15.82 3.04 -5.86
N PRO A 24 16.19 2.70 -4.60
CA PRO A 24 15.25 2.10 -3.68
C PRO A 24 14.07 3.06 -3.49
N GLN A 25 12.91 2.70 -4.03
CA GLN A 25 11.67 3.46 -3.87
C GLN A 25 10.81 2.70 -2.87
N ASN A 26 10.72 3.20 -1.64
CA ASN A 26 9.78 2.64 -0.67
C ASN A 26 8.42 3.26 -0.94
N LEU A 27 7.47 2.40 -1.31
CA LEU A 27 6.11 2.78 -1.65
C LEU A 27 5.17 2.01 -0.73
N ILE A 28 4.33 2.75 0.00
CA ILE A 28 3.29 2.21 0.87
C ILE A 28 1.97 2.84 0.45
N THR A 29 1.00 2.03 0.08
CA THR A 29 -0.34 2.48 -0.29
C THR A 29 -1.35 1.92 0.70
N CYS A 30 -2.13 2.78 1.34
CA CYS A 30 -3.16 2.43 2.30
C CYS A 30 -4.52 2.94 1.81
N THR A 31 -5.53 2.09 1.82
CA THR A 31 -6.91 2.46 1.47
C THR A 31 -7.78 2.42 2.69
N TYR A 32 -8.42 3.54 2.99
CA TYR A 32 -9.27 3.73 4.16
C TYR A 32 -10.73 3.88 3.74
N GLN A 33 -11.65 3.23 4.43
CA GLN A 33 -13.05 3.59 4.40
C GLN A 33 -13.24 4.77 5.36
N THR A 34 -13.81 5.85 4.87
CA THR A 34 -14.11 7.06 5.64
C THR A 34 -15.42 7.67 5.17
N HIS A 35 -15.89 8.70 5.86
CA HIS A 35 -16.95 9.56 5.35
C HIS A 35 -16.34 10.90 4.91
N LEU A 36 -16.51 11.26 3.64
CA LEU A 36 -16.15 12.58 3.13
C LEU A 36 -17.41 13.30 2.65
N CYS A 37 -17.58 14.54 3.09
CA CYS A 37 -18.73 15.40 2.79
C CYS A 37 -20.09 14.70 3.04
N ASN A 38 -20.19 13.97 4.15
CA ASN A 38 -21.34 13.13 4.52
C ASN A 38 -21.63 11.93 3.59
N SER A 39 -20.71 11.57 2.70
CA SER A 39 -20.81 10.39 1.84
C SER A 39 -19.75 9.36 2.23
N PRO A 40 -20.05 8.05 2.21
CA PRO A 40 -19.02 7.03 2.40
C PRO A 40 -18.07 7.04 1.20
N THR A 41 -16.77 7.14 1.46
CA THR A 41 -15.73 7.27 0.43
C THR A 41 -14.52 6.42 0.81
N GLN A 42 -13.92 5.75 -0.19
CA GLN A 42 -12.63 5.12 -0.01
C GLN A 42 -11.53 6.14 -0.30
N LEU A 43 -10.71 6.44 0.71
CA LEU A 43 -9.59 7.36 0.62
C LEU A 43 -8.29 6.57 0.53
N THR A 44 -7.58 6.70 -0.59
CA THR A 44 -6.26 6.08 -0.78
C THR A 44 -5.16 7.07 -0.45
N LEU A 45 -4.24 6.66 0.43
CA LEU A 45 -3.03 7.37 0.81
C LEU A 45 -1.83 6.61 0.26
N THR A 46 -0.97 7.29 -0.50
CA THR A 46 0.26 6.72 -1.02
C THR A 46 1.47 7.48 -0.49
N TRP A 47 2.24 6.82 0.37
CA TRP A 47 3.54 7.26 0.86
C TRP A 47 4.63 6.81 -0.11
N SER A 48 5.43 7.75 -0.59
CA SER A 48 6.55 7.49 -1.49
C SER A 48 7.81 8.11 -0.92
N LYS A 49 8.86 7.30 -0.80
CA LYS A 49 10.18 7.74 -0.33
C LYS A 49 11.27 7.27 -1.30
N THR A 50 12.08 8.22 -1.71
CA THR A 50 13.24 8.09 -2.59
C THR A 50 14.42 8.85 -1.94
N LEU A 51 15.64 8.80 -2.50
CA LEU A 51 16.76 9.55 -1.89
C LEU A 51 16.56 11.07 -1.89
N PHE A 52 15.75 11.60 -2.81
CA PHE A 52 15.58 13.05 -3.01
C PHE A 52 14.17 13.56 -2.73
N SER A 53 13.23 12.66 -2.46
CA SER A 53 11.83 13.01 -2.31
C SER A 53 11.14 12.09 -1.33
N HIS A 54 10.32 12.70 -0.47
CA HIS A 54 9.43 12.02 0.45
C HIS A 54 8.08 12.72 0.33
N THR A 55 7.05 12.00 -0.09
CA THR A 55 5.73 12.57 -0.37
C THR A 55 4.60 11.67 0.12
N LEU A 56 3.50 12.31 0.50
CA LEU A 56 2.21 11.68 0.70
C LEU A 56 1.25 12.18 -0.38
N THR A 57 0.59 11.27 -1.10
CA THR A 57 -0.50 11.61 -2.02
C THR A 57 -1.81 11.09 -1.46
N LEU A 58 -2.85 11.91 -1.47
CA LEU A 58 -4.21 11.53 -1.11
C LEU A 58 -5.07 11.53 -2.36
N PHE A 59 -5.86 10.47 -2.51
CA PHE A 59 -6.71 10.23 -3.67
C PHE A 59 -7.96 9.44 -3.27
N PRO A 60 -9.14 10.07 -3.25
CA PRO A 60 -10.42 9.40 -3.03
C PRO A 60 -10.88 8.62 -4.28
N SER A 61 -11.65 7.57 -4.07
CA SER A 61 -12.17 6.69 -5.12
C SER A 61 -13.13 7.37 -6.10
N ASP A 62 -13.76 8.47 -5.70
CA ASP A 62 -14.66 9.26 -6.52
C ASP A 62 -13.94 10.27 -7.43
N ASN A 63 -12.60 10.28 -7.42
CA ASN A 63 -11.78 11.22 -8.19
C ASN A 63 -12.07 12.70 -7.88
N SER A 64 -12.70 13.00 -6.74
CA SER A 64 -13.13 14.36 -6.38
C SER A 64 -11.97 15.33 -6.18
N PHE A 65 -10.78 14.82 -5.81
CA PHE A 65 -9.54 15.58 -5.78
C PHE A 65 -8.31 14.69 -5.91
N SER A 66 -7.15 15.30 -6.13
CA SER A 66 -5.85 14.66 -5.90
C SER A 66 -4.90 15.70 -5.34
N THR A 67 -4.22 15.37 -4.26
CA THR A 67 -3.29 16.32 -3.61
C THR A 67 -2.07 15.60 -3.09
N THR A 68 -0.91 16.20 -3.33
CA THR A 68 0.38 15.69 -2.88
C THR A 68 0.99 16.67 -1.89
N ILE A 69 1.47 16.11 -0.79
CA ILE A 69 2.17 16.81 0.29
C ILE A 69 3.62 16.33 0.28
N SER A 70 4.56 17.26 0.26
CA SER A 70 5.99 16.96 0.39
C SER A 70 6.39 16.94 1.87
N LEU A 71 7.03 15.85 2.28
CA LEU A 71 7.57 15.62 3.62
C LEU A 71 9.07 16.01 3.70
N TYR A 72 9.52 16.96 2.87
CA TYR A 72 10.92 17.30 2.57
C TYR A 72 11.97 16.79 3.57
N PRO A 73 12.97 16.00 3.13
CA PRO A 73 14.03 15.54 4.02
C PRO A 73 14.78 16.74 4.61
N SER A 74 15.15 16.63 5.89
CA SER A 74 15.85 17.66 6.68
C SER A 74 17.26 18.01 6.17
N THR A 75 17.70 17.45 5.04
CA THR A 75 19.06 17.59 4.50
C THR A 75 19.38 18.98 3.98
N PHE A 76 18.36 19.83 3.75
CA PHE A 76 18.53 21.25 3.52
C PHE A 76 17.86 22.04 4.65
N SER A 77 18.66 22.56 5.59
CA SER A 77 18.22 23.32 6.78
C SER A 77 17.26 24.49 6.45
N PHE A 78 17.30 24.99 5.21
CA PHE A 78 16.43 26.07 4.72
C PHE A 78 15.01 25.62 4.34
N PHE A 79 14.77 24.33 4.14
CA PHE A 79 13.46 23.75 3.77
C PHE A 79 12.94 22.82 4.88
N ARG A 80 12.80 23.35 6.11
CA ARG A 80 12.15 22.60 7.18
C ARG A 80 10.73 22.22 6.77
N THR A 81 10.34 20.98 7.05
CA THR A 81 8.93 20.58 7.04
C THR A 81 8.17 21.55 7.93
N ARG A 82 7.12 22.16 7.38
CA ARG A 82 6.18 22.98 8.13
C ARG A 82 4.87 22.25 8.15
N ALA A 83 4.24 22.27 9.30
CA ALA A 83 2.84 21.97 9.35
C ALA A 83 2.06 22.93 8.46
N GLY A 84 1.00 22.45 7.85
CA GLY A 84 0.27 23.20 6.86
C GLY A 84 -1.18 22.82 6.83
N SER A 85 -1.93 23.67 6.15
CA SER A 85 -3.27 23.33 5.71
C SER A 85 -3.48 23.80 4.28
N LYS A 86 -4.34 23.09 3.54
CA LYS A 86 -4.69 23.40 2.16
C LYS A 86 -6.20 23.22 2.00
N SER A 87 -6.82 24.25 1.46
CA SER A 87 -8.21 24.18 1.02
C SER A 87 -8.28 23.52 -0.36
N ILE A 88 -9.21 22.59 -0.55
CA ILE A 88 -9.40 21.87 -1.79
C ILE A 88 -10.87 21.97 -2.20
N HIS A 89 -11.11 22.42 -3.42
CA HIS A 89 -12.45 22.41 -4.02
C HIS A 89 -12.66 21.08 -4.72
N LEU A 90 -13.82 20.45 -4.50
CA LEU A 90 -14.13 19.15 -5.08
C LEU A 90 -14.62 19.31 -6.52
N THR A 91 -14.15 18.46 -7.43
CA THR A 91 -14.46 18.53 -8.87
C THR A 91 -15.92 18.21 -9.18
N HIS A 92 -16.48 17.19 -8.53
CA HIS A 92 -17.83 16.67 -8.79
C HIS A 92 -18.93 17.31 -7.93
N HIS A 93 -18.54 18.04 -6.88
CA HIS A 93 -19.46 18.77 -6.00
C HIS A 93 -19.16 20.25 -6.11
N HIS A 94 -19.73 20.89 -7.14
CA HIS A 94 -19.70 22.34 -7.27
C HIS A 94 -20.13 22.95 -5.92
N TYR A 95 -19.32 23.86 -5.37
CA TYR A 95 -19.48 24.54 -4.07
C TYR A 95 -19.05 23.80 -2.79
N GLN A 96 -18.60 22.53 -2.85
CA GLN A 96 -18.05 21.86 -1.66
C GLN A 96 -16.53 22.06 -1.55
N LYS A 97 -16.09 22.40 -0.34
CA LYS A 97 -14.70 22.71 -0.01
C LYS A 97 -14.29 21.96 1.24
N ILE A 98 -13.25 21.14 1.12
CA ILE A 98 -12.60 20.49 2.26
C ILE A 98 -11.33 21.25 2.63
N LYS A 99 -10.92 21.12 3.90
CA LYS A 99 -9.64 21.62 4.39
C LYS A 99 -8.80 20.45 4.89
N LEU A 100 -7.70 20.22 4.19
CA LEU A 100 -6.67 19.24 4.54
C LEU A 100 -5.66 19.90 5.47
N HIS A 101 -5.30 19.23 6.55
CA HIS A 101 -4.30 19.68 7.53
C HIS A 101 -3.25 18.59 7.71
N TRP A 102 -2.00 18.98 7.94
CA TRP A 102 -0.93 18.02 8.20
C TRP A 102 0.15 18.64 9.09
N ASP A 103 0.81 17.79 9.87
CA ASP A 103 2.06 18.10 10.55
C ASP A 103 2.99 16.90 10.49
N PHE A 104 4.14 17.10 9.85
CA PHE A 104 5.24 16.12 9.76
C PHE A 104 6.54 16.69 10.32
N THR A 105 6.47 17.77 11.11
CA THR A 105 7.65 18.49 11.60
C THR A 105 8.50 17.68 12.56
N GLN A 106 7.87 16.78 13.32
CA GLN A 106 8.51 15.89 14.29
C GLN A 106 8.33 14.41 13.92
N ALA A 107 7.93 14.11 12.68
CA ALA A 107 7.58 12.76 12.26
C ALA A 107 8.78 11.80 12.41
N GLU A 108 8.56 10.70 13.11
CA GLU A 108 9.55 9.66 13.34
C GLU A 108 9.32 8.49 12.38
N PHE A 109 10.40 7.92 11.85
CA PHE A 109 10.33 6.85 10.85
C PHE A 109 11.08 5.61 11.33
N ALA A 110 10.43 4.45 11.25
CA ALA A 110 11.08 3.18 11.50
C ALA A 110 11.95 2.78 10.29
N GLY A 111 13.26 2.69 10.49
CA GLY A 111 14.22 2.22 9.48
C GLY A 111 14.10 2.96 8.15
N HIS A 112 13.76 2.22 7.08
CA HIS A 112 13.60 2.78 5.74
C HIS A 112 12.14 3.06 5.34
N SER A 113 11.17 2.96 6.26
CA SER A 113 9.76 3.17 5.94
C SER A 113 9.49 4.54 5.27
N ALA A 114 8.53 4.54 4.34
CA ALA A 114 7.97 5.74 3.73
C ALA A 114 6.84 6.35 4.57
N GLU A 115 6.15 5.54 5.38
CA GLU A 115 5.13 5.99 6.32
C GLU A 115 5.79 6.29 7.69
N PRO A 116 5.43 7.40 8.36
CA PRO A 116 5.91 7.66 9.72
C PRO A 116 5.29 6.69 10.75
N ASP A 117 6.04 6.38 11.81
CA ASP A 117 5.58 5.50 12.90
C ASP A 117 4.87 6.28 14.02
N SER A 118 5.30 7.52 14.28
CA SER A 118 4.85 8.40 15.38
C SER A 118 5.13 9.88 15.09
N SER A 119 4.59 10.76 15.95
CA SER A 119 4.81 12.21 15.99
C SER A 119 4.36 12.94 14.71
N PHE A 120 3.20 12.56 14.17
CA PHE A 120 2.63 13.21 12.99
C PHE A 120 1.09 13.26 13.02
N TYR A 121 0.52 14.08 12.13
CA TYR A 121 -0.89 13.93 11.77
C TYR A 121 -1.18 14.32 10.33
N VAL A 122 -2.26 13.75 9.79
CA VAL A 122 -2.95 14.15 8.56
C VAL A 122 -4.44 14.13 8.84
N ALA A 123 -5.14 15.20 8.51
CA ALA A 123 -6.55 15.34 8.82
C ALA A 123 -7.33 16.02 7.69
N ILE A 124 -8.54 15.53 7.41
CA ILE A 124 -9.48 16.19 6.50
C ILE A 124 -10.65 16.70 7.34
N THR A 125 -11.00 17.96 7.11
CA THR A 125 -12.14 18.62 7.74
C THR A 125 -13.09 19.17 6.68
N PHE A 126 -14.38 19.08 6.94
CA PHE A 126 -15.45 19.63 6.12
C PHE A 126 -16.41 20.39 7.04
N ASN A 127 -16.70 21.67 6.75
CA ASN A 127 -17.52 22.54 7.61
C ASN A 127 -17.11 22.48 9.11
N SER A 128 -15.80 22.54 9.37
CA SER A 128 -15.20 22.44 10.72
C SER A 128 -15.45 21.11 11.46
N ARG A 129 -16.01 20.10 10.79
CA ARG A 129 -16.13 18.73 11.29
C ARG A 129 -14.94 17.90 10.83
N LEU A 130 -14.37 17.10 11.74
CA LEU A 130 -13.31 16.14 11.41
C LEU A 130 -13.91 14.93 10.70
N GLU A 131 -13.45 14.68 9.48
CA GLU A 131 -13.96 13.60 8.62
C GLU A 131 -12.95 12.45 8.48
N PHE A 132 -11.65 12.76 8.45
CA PHE A 132 -10.58 11.77 8.40
C PHE A 132 -9.43 12.21 9.30
N PHE A 133 -8.78 11.26 9.98
CA PHE A 133 -7.60 11.50 10.79
C PHE A 133 -6.65 10.30 10.76
N LEU A 134 -5.37 10.57 10.55
CA LEU A 134 -4.28 9.60 10.64
C LEU A 134 -3.11 10.22 11.41
N GLY A 135 -2.56 9.47 12.36
CA GLY A 135 -1.43 9.90 13.21
C GLY A 135 -1.76 9.85 14.71
N ASP A 136 -0.93 10.49 15.51
CA ASP A 136 -0.99 10.49 16.98
C ASP A 136 -1.10 11.91 17.58
N LEU A 137 -0.80 12.96 16.82
CA LEU A 137 -0.83 14.35 17.26
C LEU A 137 -2.23 15.00 17.20
N ARG A 138 -3.26 14.36 17.76
CA ARG A 138 -4.65 14.87 17.69
C ARG A 138 -4.85 16.17 18.50
N ASP A 139 -4.14 16.32 19.60
CA ASP A 139 -4.22 17.53 20.43
C ASP A 139 -3.63 18.74 19.70
N GLU A 140 -2.58 18.54 18.90
CA GLU A 140 -1.97 19.60 18.09
C GLU A 140 -2.90 20.04 16.96
N LEU A 141 -3.63 19.11 16.34
CA LEU A 141 -4.69 19.43 15.38
C LEU A 141 -5.75 20.32 16.03
N THR A 142 -6.24 19.94 17.20
CA THR A 142 -7.29 20.69 17.92
C THR A 142 -6.84 22.12 18.23
N ARG A 143 -5.58 22.29 18.65
CA ARG A 143 -5.00 23.61 18.93
C ARG A 143 -4.92 24.51 17.69
N ARG A 144 -4.71 23.94 16.50
CA ARG A 144 -4.42 24.70 15.26
C ARG A 144 -5.61 24.87 14.34
N ALA A 145 -6.52 23.91 14.30
CA ALA A 145 -7.58 23.83 13.29
C ALA A 145 -8.92 24.40 13.77
N GLU A 146 -8.99 24.98 14.97
CA GLU A 146 -10.23 25.50 15.59
C GLU A 146 -11.38 24.48 15.61
N VAL A 147 -11.05 23.18 15.49
CA VAL A 147 -12.02 22.08 15.53
C VAL A 147 -12.44 21.92 16.99
N THR A 148 -13.56 22.55 17.34
CA THR A 148 -14.05 22.62 18.72
C THR A 148 -15.28 21.73 18.90
N GLY A 149 -15.32 20.94 19.97
CA GLY A 149 -16.49 20.14 20.36
C GLY A 149 -16.33 18.61 20.21
N PRO A 150 -17.36 17.83 20.57
CA PRO A 150 -17.31 16.35 20.61
C PRO A 150 -17.06 15.69 19.24
N LEU A 151 -17.23 16.45 18.15
CA LEU A 151 -16.97 16.03 16.77
C LEU A 151 -15.47 15.79 16.48
N CYS A 152 -14.56 16.30 17.31
CA CYS A 152 -13.11 16.10 17.17
C CYS A 152 -12.67 14.64 17.38
N TYR A 153 -13.50 13.82 18.03
CA TYR A 153 -13.24 12.40 18.28
C TYR A 153 -14.05 11.46 17.37
N SER A 154 -14.88 12.00 16.48
CA SER A 154 -15.86 11.24 15.70
C SER A 154 -15.38 10.76 14.32
N ALA A 155 -14.14 11.04 13.93
CA ALA A 155 -13.60 10.55 12.66
C ALA A 155 -13.25 9.07 12.78
N GLU A 156 -14.23 8.23 12.53
CA GLU A 156 -14.05 6.79 12.37
C GLU A 156 -13.62 6.51 10.93
N SER A 157 -12.36 6.13 10.75
CA SER A 157 -11.85 5.59 9.49
C SER A 157 -11.37 4.16 9.71
N THR A 158 -11.73 3.27 8.80
CA THR A 158 -11.30 1.86 8.84
C THR A 158 -10.26 1.62 7.76
N LEU A 159 -9.08 1.14 8.13
CA LEU A 159 -8.08 0.71 7.15
C LEU A 159 -8.54 -0.61 6.51
N LEU A 160 -8.78 -0.59 5.21
CA LEU A 160 -9.27 -1.74 4.45
C LEU A 160 -8.12 -2.54 3.83
N SER A 161 -7.09 -1.83 3.37
CA SER A 161 -5.96 -2.51 2.74
C SER A 161 -4.68 -1.70 2.82
N ARG A 162 -3.57 -2.41 2.87
CA ARG A 162 -2.21 -1.88 2.86
C ARG A 162 -1.38 -2.65 1.85
N ARG A 163 -0.64 -1.93 1.01
CA ARG A 163 0.28 -2.50 0.04
C ARG A 163 1.66 -1.90 0.23
N GLU A 164 2.69 -2.75 0.23
CA GLU A 164 4.07 -2.32 0.40
C GLU A 164 5.02 -2.95 -0.63
N HIS A 165 6.05 -2.18 -0.98
CA HIS A 165 7.21 -2.68 -1.71
C HIS A 165 8.41 -2.70 -0.76
N VAL A 166 8.85 -3.90 -0.39
CA VAL A 166 9.98 -4.11 0.53
C VAL A 166 11.17 -4.68 -0.22
N PHE A 167 12.38 -4.26 0.14
CA PHE A 167 13.62 -4.64 -0.56
C PHE A 167 14.57 -5.33 0.41
N GLY A 168 15.08 -6.49 0.02
CA GLY A 168 15.90 -7.34 0.90
C GLY A 168 16.64 -8.41 0.11
N ARG A 169 17.54 -9.15 0.77
CA ARG A 169 18.28 -10.25 0.13
C ARG A 169 17.56 -11.59 0.26
N ARG A 170 17.18 -11.92 1.49
CA ARG A 170 16.52 -13.17 1.91
C ARG A 170 15.42 -12.89 2.91
N THR A 171 15.70 -11.98 3.83
CA THR A 171 14.76 -11.53 4.85
C THR A 171 14.12 -10.21 4.46
N TYR A 172 12.80 -10.13 4.62
CA TYR A 172 11.97 -8.95 4.39
C TYR A 172 11.15 -8.68 5.64
N VAL A 173 11.09 -7.42 6.07
CA VAL A 173 10.39 -7.05 7.30
C VAL A 173 9.35 -6.00 6.96
N THR A 174 8.15 -6.18 7.50
CA THR A 174 7.06 -5.20 7.47
C THR A 174 6.45 -5.07 8.86
N ARG A 175 5.75 -3.96 9.11
CA ARG A 175 4.99 -3.72 10.33
C ARG A 175 3.55 -3.44 9.94
N ALA A 176 2.63 -4.24 10.46
CA ALA A 176 1.21 -4.11 10.17
C ALA A 176 0.39 -4.23 11.45
N GLN A 177 -0.77 -3.58 11.46
CA GLN A 177 -1.67 -3.60 12.61
C GLN A 177 -2.75 -4.67 12.39
N PHE A 178 -2.85 -5.62 13.31
CA PHE A 178 -3.88 -6.66 13.33
C PHE A 178 -4.67 -6.55 14.64
N MET A 179 -6.00 -6.49 14.58
CA MET A 179 -6.89 -6.23 15.74
C MET A 179 -6.34 -5.18 16.72
N ARG A 180 -5.99 -4.00 16.18
CA ARG A 180 -5.45 -2.83 16.93
C ARG A 180 -4.04 -2.98 17.51
N SER A 181 -3.39 -4.13 17.38
CA SER A 181 -2.00 -4.34 17.82
C SER A 181 -1.04 -4.27 16.64
N LYS A 182 0.05 -3.51 16.76
CA LYS A 182 1.12 -3.47 15.75
C LYS A 182 1.98 -4.74 15.90
N HIS A 183 2.22 -5.42 14.78
CA HIS A 183 3.04 -6.61 14.69
C HIS A 183 4.16 -6.43 13.68
N GLU A 184 5.34 -6.90 14.03
CA GLU A 184 6.44 -7.04 13.09
C GLU A 184 6.34 -8.41 12.40
N ILE A 185 6.20 -8.41 11.09
CA ILE A 185 6.21 -9.63 10.27
C ILE A 185 7.54 -9.70 9.53
N GLU A 186 8.26 -10.78 9.75
CA GLU A 186 9.48 -11.14 9.02
C GLU A 186 9.17 -12.29 8.07
N ILE A 187 9.47 -12.09 6.78
CA ILE A 187 9.41 -13.11 5.74
C ILE A 187 10.84 -13.48 5.37
N ASP A 188 11.26 -14.69 5.72
CA ASP A 188 12.56 -15.25 5.33
C ASP A 188 12.38 -16.23 4.19
N CYS A 189 13.03 -15.89 3.09
CA CYS A 189 13.01 -16.58 1.83
C CYS A 189 14.46 -16.96 1.52
N GLY A 190 14.82 -18.22 1.82
CA GLY A 190 16.18 -18.71 1.62
C GLY A 190 16.29 -20.24 1.63
N GLY A 191 17.27 -20.78 0.89
CA GLY A 191 17.59 -22.22 0.93
C GLY A 191 16.44 -23.15 0.52
N GLY A 192 15.53 -22.68 -0.35
CA GLY A 192 14.34 -23.46 -0.75
C GLY A 192 13.26 -23.55 0.33
N VAL A 193 13.29 -22.66 1.32
CA VAL A 193 12.32 -22.57 2.43
C VAL A 193 11.76 -21.14 2.50
N LEU A 194 10.47 -21.03 2.76
CA LEU A 194 9.78 -19.81 3.16
C LEU A 194 9.45 -19.92 4.66
N LYS A 195 9.81 -18.92 5.45
CA LYS A 195 9.43 -18.80 6.86
C LYS A 195 8.72 -17.48 7.07
N VAL A 196 7.65 -17.51 7.84
CA VAL A 196 6.99 -16.31 8.35
C VAL A 196 7.19 -16.28 9.85
N LYS A 197 7.74 -15.18 10.37
CA LYS A 197 7.81 -14.92 11.80
C LYS A 197 6.97 -13.71 12.14
N VAL A 198 6.30 -13.77 13.28
CA VAL A 198 5.52 -12.69 13.85
C VAL A 198 6.14 -12.35 15.19
N ASN A 199 6.57 -11.09 15.36
CA ASN A 199 7.27 -10.62 16.56
C ASN A 199 8.47 -11.52 16.94
N GLY A 200 9.23 -11.97 15.95
CA GLY A 200 10.38 -12.85 16.12
C GLY A 200 10.06 -14.35 16.30
N VAL A 201 8.79 -14.72 16.53
CA VAL A 201 8.36 -16.11 16.69
C VAL A 201 7.96 -16.69 15.34
N THR A 202 8.47 -17.88 14.99
CA THR A 202 8.13 -18.52 13.70
C THR A 202 6.69 -19.04 13.73
N SER A 203 5.85 -18.53 12.83
CA SER A 203 4.43 -18.89 12.72
C SER A 203 4.17 -19.84 11.54
N LEU A 204 5.02 -19.83 10.51
CA LEU A 204 4.89 -20.72 9.34
C LEU A 204 6.25 -21.11 8.78
N VAL A 205 6.39 -22.35 8.32
CA VAL A 205 7.54 -22.85 7.57
C VAL A 205 7.08 -23.70 6.38
N VAL A 206 7.32 -23.23 5.16
CA VAL A 206 7.06 -23.96 3.92
C VAL A 206 8.38 -24.44 3.35
N LYS A 207 8.58 -25.77 3.34
CA LYS A 207 9.76 -26.43 2.76
C LYS A 207 9.52 -26.76 1.27
N ARG A 208 10.61 -26.99 0.54
CA ARG A 208 10.59 -27.41 -0.88
C ARG A 208 9.90 -26.36 -1.78
N LEU A 209 10.28 -25.10 -1.59
CA LEU A 209 9.66 -23.95 -2.24
C LEU A 209 9.78 -23.96 -3.77
N ALA A 210 10.73 -24.71 -4.33
CA ALA A 210 10.82 -24.94 -5.77
C ALA A 210 9.60 -25.71 -6.35
N TRP A 211 8.89 -26.45 -5.50
CA TRP A 211 7.65 -27.16 -5.85
C TRP A 211 6.42 -26.44 -5.28
N LYS A 212 6.57 -25.82 -4.10
CA LYS A 212 5.53 -25.04 -3.41
C LYS A 212 5.69 -23.53 -3.65
N PHE A 213 6.04 -23.13 -4.86
CA PHE A 213 6.32 -21.73 -5.18
C PHE A 213 5.06 -20.85 -5.15
N ARG A 214 3.87 -21.47 -5.09
CA ARG A 214 2.57 -20.83 -4.86
C ARG A 214 1.77 -21.64 -3.87
N GLY A 215 0.97 -20.97 -3.05
CA GLY A 215 0.07 -21.63 -2.10
C GLY A 215 -0.49 -20.67 -1.06
N ASN A 216 -1.24 -21.22 -0.12
CA ASN A 216 -1.83 -20.51 1.00
C ASN A 216 -1.87 -21.38 2.26
N GLU A 217 -1.96 -20.74 3.42
CA GLU A 217 -2.05 -21.37 4.74
C GLU A 217 -2.77 -20.42 5.70
N ARG A 218 -3.39 -20.94 6.76
CA ARG A 218 -3.96 -20.12 7.84
C ARG A 218 -2.98 -20.04 9.00
N ILE A 219 -2.71 -18.82 9.47
CA ILE A 219 -1.83 -18.57 10.61
C ILE A 219 -2.55 -17.75 11.67
N MET A 220 -2.18 -17.94 12.94
CA MET A 220 -2.71 -17.16 14.05
C MET A 220 -1.78 -16.00 14.39
N ILE A 221 -2.28 -14.77 14.32
CA ILE A 221 -1.57 -13.56 14.74
C ILE A 221 -2.34 -12.94 15.89
N SER A 222 -1.81 -13.04 17.12
CA SER A 222 -2.43 -12.46 18.33
C SER A 222 -3.89 -12.86 18.56
N GLY A 223 -4.23 -14.12 18.29
CA GLY A 223 -5.60 -14.63 18.44
C GLY A 223 -6.51 -14.37 17.23
N VAL A 224 -5.98 -13.77 16.16
CA VAL A 224 -6.70 -13.54 14.90
C VAL A 224 -6.27 -14.59 13.88
N GLU A 225 -7.23 -15.26 13.25
CA GLU A 225 -6.97 -16.10 12.08
C GLU A 225 -6.68 -15.22 10.87
N VAL A 226 -5.54 -15.44 10.24
CA VAL A 226 -5.07 -14.71 9.07
C VAL A 226 -4.84 -15.70 7.94
N GLU A 227 -5.50 -15.49 6.81
CA GLU A 227 -5.21 -16.24 5.60
C GLU A 227 -3.96 -15.66 4.94
N PHE A 228 -2.94 -16.51 4.81
CA PHE A 228 -1.65 -16.14 4.24
C PHE A 228 -1.46 -16.80 2.87
N TYR A 229 -1.25 -16.00 1.84
CA TYR A 229 -1.01 -16.45 0.47
C TYR A 229 0.39 -16.06 0.00
N TRP A 230 1.02 -16.89 -0.84
CA TRP A 230 2.33 -16.59 -1.42
C TRP A 230 2.42 -16.93 -2.91
N ASP A 231 3.09 -16.07 -3.67
CA ASP A 231 3.65 -16.34 -5.00
C ASP A 231 5.13 -15.97 -5.00
N VAL A 232 6.00 -16.96 -5.12
CA VAL A 232 7.44 -16.74 -5.20
C VAL A 232 8.03 -17.28 -6.52
N PHE A 233 7.20 -17.53 -7.52
CA PHE A 233 7.64 -18.05 -8.82
C PHE A 233 8.72 -17.15 -9.46
N ASN A 234 8.46 -15.84 -9.48
CA ASN A 234 9.37 -14.83 -10.01
C ASN A 234 10.70 -14.75 -9.24
N TRP A 235 10.69 -15.16 -7.97
CA TRP A 235 11.88 -15.19 -7.12
C TRP A 235 12.70 -16.47 -7.33
N VAL A 236 12.06 -17.64 -7.37
CA VAL A 236 12.72 -18.94 -7.58
C VAL A 236 13.29 -19.08 -8.99
N ASN A 237 12.53 -18.70 -10.03
CA ASN A 237 12.92 -18.91 -11.42
C ASN A 237 14.09 -18.01 -11.87
N LYS A 238 14.28 -16.84 -11.23
CA LYS A 238 15.44 -15.96 -11.47
C LYS A 238 16.67 -16.34 -10.64
N SER A 239 16.62 -17.40 -9.85
CA SER A 239 17.81 -17.97 -9.20
C SER A 239 18.57 -18.96 -10.10
N SER A 240 17.97 -19.40 -11.22
CA SER A 240 18.54 -20.40 -12.14
C SER A 240 19.11 -19.82 -13.44
N GLY A 241 18.94 -18.52 -13.71
CA GLY A 241 19.33 -17.88 -14.97
C GLY A 241 20.27 -16.68 -14.82
N ASN A 242 21.25 -16.57 -15.73
CA ASN A 242 22.38 -15.62 -15.76
C ASN A 242 21.98 -14.16 -16.14
N SER A 243 20.77 -13.72 -15.80
CA SER A 243 20.22 -12.42 -16.18
C SER A 243 20.64 -11.31 -15.21
N LYS A 244 21.52 -10.42 -15.66
CA LYS A 244 22.09 -9.29 -14.89
C LYS A 244 21.20 -8.03 -14.84
N SER A 245 19.89 -8.13 -15.05
CA SER A 245 19.01 -6.96 -15.08
C SER A 245 17.66 -7.21 -14.40
N GLY A 246 17.55 -6.75 -13.15
CA GLY A 246 16.30 -6.65 -12.39
C GLY A 246 16.01 -7.84 -11.47
N GLY A 247 16.14 -7.63 -10.16
CA GLY A 247 15.85 -8.61 -9.11
C GLY A 247 14.45 -9.23 -9.24
N GLY A 248 14.34 -10.53 -9.01
CA GLY A 248 13.04 -11.20 -8.86
C GLY A 248 12.30 -10.72 -7.61
N HIS A 249 10.97 -10.85 -7.60
CA HIS A 249 10.15 -10.52 -6.45
C HIS A 249 9.29 -11.71 -5.99
N GLY A 250 8.98 -11.76 -4.70
CA GLY A 250 7.88 -12.55 -4.15
C GLY A 250 6.67 -11.66 -3.88
N VAL A 251 5.49 -12.25 -3.90
CA VAL A 251 4.21 -11.62 -3.53
C VAL A 251 3.66 -12.37 -2.34
N PHE A 252 3.30 -11.64 -1.30
CA PHE A 252 2.73 -12.20 -0.07
C PHE A 252 1.47 -11.44 0.30
N VAL A 253 0.42 -12.15 0.68
CA VAL A 253 -0.86 -11.57 1.09
C VAL A 253 -1.21 -12.07 2.49
N PHE A 254 -1.63 -11.17 3.37
CA PHE A 254 -2.27 -11.49 4.64
C PHE A 254 -3.69 -10.93 4.61
N GLN A 255 -4.71 -11.77 4.76
CA GLN A 255 -6.11 -11.37 4.76
C GLN A 255 -6.78 -11.72 6.10
N ILE A 256 -7.63 -10.81 6.56
CA ILE A 256 -8.43 -10.94 7.78
C ILE A 256 -9.89 -10.64 7.46
N GLY A 257 -10.80 -11.46 7.99
CA GLY A 257 -12.24 -11.37 7.76
C GLY A 257 -12.70 -12.23 6.57
N ASP A 258 -14.00 -12.52 6.52
CA ASP A 258 -14.65 -13.38 5.51
C ASP A 258 -14.64 -12.73 4.11
N GLY A 259 -13.48 -12.72 3.45
CA GLY A 259 -13.36 -12.42 2.01
C GLY A 259 -13.53 -10.95 1.60
N GLY A 260 -13.93 -10.01 2.47
CA GLY A 260 -14.16 -8.60 2.11
C GLY A 260 -12.92 -7.72 1.89
N GLY A 261 -11.76 -8.31 1.55
CA GLY A 261 -10.50 -7.59 1.38
C GLY A 261 -10.48 -6.79 0.08
N ILE A 262 -10.47 -5.45 0.18
CA ILE A 262 -10.37 -4.60 -1.01
C ILE A 262 -8.92 -4.61 -1.51
N TRP A 263 -8.76 -4.80 -2.81
CA TRP A 263 -7.45 -4.71 -3.46
C TRP A 263 -7.20 -3.27 -3.91
N PRO A 264 -6.11 -2.62 -3.45
CA PRO A 264 -5.75 -1.33 -4.01
C PRO A 264 -5.56 -1.47 -5.52
N GLU A 265 -6.13 -0.58 -6.34
CA GLU A 265 -5.75 -0.56 -7.75
C GLU A 265 -4.24 -0.28 -7.85
N MET A 266 -3.50 -1.01 -8.69
CA MET A 266 -2.14 -0.58 -9.04
C MET A 266 -2.20 0.79 -9.70
N ALA A 267 -1.41 1.76 -9.25
CA ALA A 267 -1.42 3.11 -9.82
C ALA A 267 -0.02 3.75 -9.94
N GLY A 268 0.17 4.62 -10.94
CA GLY A 268 1.31 5.52 -11.03
C GLY A 268 2.71 4.87 -11.03
N PRO A 269 3.64 5.29 -10.14
CA PRO A 269 5.02 4.77 -10.05
C PRO A 269 5.11 3.24 -9.90
N GLU A 270 4.11 2.63 -9.28
CA GLU A 270 4.01 1.19 -9.08
C GLU A 270 3.91 0.43 -10.41
N LYS A 271 3.06 0.88 -11.34
CA LYS A 271 2.94 0.30 -12.69
C LYS A 271 4.29 0.34 -13.41
N ARG A 272 5.13 1.35 -13.16
CA ARG A 272 6.47 1.47 -13.75
C ARG A 272 7.46 0.49 -13.13
N LEU A 273 7.42 0.28 -11.81
CA LEU A 273 8.24 -0.73 -11.12
C LEU A 273 7.92 -2.14 -11.67
N MET A 274 6.63 -2.46 -11.82
CA MET A 274 6.20 -3.73 -12.39
C MET A 274 6.62 -3.86 -13.87
N ARG A 275 6.34 -2.86 -14.71
CA ARG A 275 6.71 -2.90 -16.15
C ARG A 275 8.21 -3.08 -16.36
N LYS A 276 9.06 -2.44 -15.54
CA LYS A 276 10.52 -2.62 -15.59
C LYS A 276 10.95 -4.05 -15.26
N SER A 277 10.21 -4.74 -14.38
CA SER A 277 10.48 -6.13 -14.04
C SER A 277 10.12 -7.11 -15.18
N PHE A 278 9.14 -6.75 -16.02
CA PHE A 278 8.70 -7.52 -17.19
C PHE A 278 9.46 -7.17 -18.48
N SER A 279 9.98 -5.95 -18.63
CA SER A 279 10.68 -5.50 -19.86
C SER A 279 12.05 -6.16 -20.10
N GLY A 280 12.52 -7.01 -19.17
CA GLY A 280 13.68 -7.88 -19.39
C GLY A 280 13.36 -9.18 -20.14
N ALA A 281 12.08 -9.45 -20.44
CA ALA A 281 11.63 -10.75 -20.98
C ALA A 281 11.16 -10.71 -22.45
N VAL A 282 11.35 -9.60 -23.18
CA VAL A 282 10.88 -9.51 -24.57
C VAL A 282 12.00 -9.12 -25.52
N GLY A 283 12.96 -10.04 -25.68
CA GLY A 283 13.71 -10.19 -26.91
C GLY A 283 13.22 -11.47 -27.59
N ALA A 284 12.73 -11.35 -28.81
CA ALA A 284 12.19 -12.38 -29.71
C ALA A 284 10.70 -12.76 -29.56
N ALA A 285 9.91 -12.18 -30.47
CA ALA A 285 8.72 -12.71 -31.15
C ALA A 285 7.72 -13.58 -30.37
N ALA A 286 6.56 -13.00 -30.05
CA ALA A 286 5.25 -13.64 -30.27
C ALA A 286 4.14 -12.58 -30.21
N VAL A 287 3.35 -12.49 -31.28
CA VAL A 287 2.07 -11.77 -31.31
C VAL A 287 1.11 -12.53 -30.39
N GLN A 288 0.65 -11.91 -29.31
CA GLN A 288 -0.52 -12.36 -28.57
C GLN A 288 -1.50 -11.19 -28.38
N PRO A 289 -2.82 -11.46 -28.43
CA PRO A 289 -3.84 -10.42 -28.38
C PRO A 289 -3.91 -9.75 -27.00
N PRO A 290 -4.46 -8.53 -26.89
CA PRO A 290 -4.58 -7.84 -25.61
C PRO A 290 -5.64 -8.52 -24.75
N SER A 291 -5.22 -9.26 -23.72
CA SER A 291 -6.12 -9.63 -22.63
C SER A 291 -6.35 -8.39 -21.73
N PRO A 292 -7.61 -8.01 -21.46
CA PRO A 292 -7.91 -6.94 -20.53
C PRO A 292 -7.92 -7.50 -19.11
N SER A 293 -6.77 -7.54 -18.44
CA SER A 293 -6.70 -7.80 -16.99
C SER A 293 -5.45 -7.15 -16.41
N PRO A 294 -5.56 -6.17 -15.49
CA PRO A 294 -4.40 -5.46 -14.94
C PRO A 294 -3.67 -6.22 -13.81
N SER A 295 -4.11 -7.43 -13.45
CA SER A 295 -3.57 -8.19 -12.32
C SER A 295 -2.42 -9.10 -12.76
N CYS A 296 -1.18 -8.63 -12.65
CA CYS A 296 0.02 -9.35 -13.10
C CYS A 296 0.53 -10.46 -12.15
N SER A 297 -0.31 -11.04 -11.29
CA SER A 297 0.05 -12.21 -10.47
C SER A 297 -1.17 -13.08 -10.18
N SER A 298 -1.09 -14.39 -10.47
CA SER A 298 -2.17 -15.36 -10.27
C SER A 298 -2.63 -15.49 -8.81
N VAL A 299 -1.80 -15.09 -7.85
CA VAL A 299 -2.18 -15.05 -6.42
C VAL A 299 -3.20 -13.96 -6.10
N LEU A 300 -3.20 -12.84 -6.83
CA LEU A 300 -4.28 -11.85 -6.71
C LEU A 300 -5.60 -12.45 -7.20
N GLN A 301 -5.56 -13.21 -8.29
CA GLN A 301 -6.73 -13.89 -8.82
C GLN A 301 -7.28 -14.94 -7.84
N TRP A 302 -6.44 -15.70 -7.15
CA TRP A 302 -6.90 -16.67 -6.13
C TRP A 302 -7.44 -16.02 -4.88
N ALA A 303 -6.80 -14.94 -4.42
CA ALA A 303 -7.26 -14.23 -3.25
C ALA A 303 -8.51 -13.38 -3.54
N GLU A 304 -8.79 -13.06 -4.82
CA GLU A 304 -10.07 -12.55 -5.32
C GLU A 304 -11.10 -13.68 -5.46
N GLU A 305 -10.72 -14.85 -5.97
CA GLU A 305 -11.64 -15.98 -6.17
C GLU A 305 -12.09 -16.61 -4.83
N SER A 306 -11.22 -16.68 -3.83
CA SER A 306 -11.56 -17.10 -2.47
C SER A 306 -12.56 -16.16 -1.79
N SER A 307 -12.55 -14.86 -2.14
CA SER A 307 -13.57 -13.90 -1.70
C SER A 307 -14.92 -14.06 -2.40
N SER A 308 -14.96 -14.74 -3.55
CA SER A 308 -16.15 -14.86 -4.41
C SER A 308 -16.94 -16.16 -4.24
N HIS A 309 -16.48 -17.07 -3.38
CA HIS A 309 -17.11 -18.37 -3.17
C HIS A 309 -18.19 -18.36 -2.06
N GLU A 310 -19.21 -17.51 -2.24
CA GLU A 310 -20.59 -17.82 -1.82
C GLU A 310 -21.52 -17.55 -3.01
N GLY A 311 -21.59 -18.53 -3.93
CA GLY A 311 -22.43 -18.43 -5.13
C GLY A 311 -22.75 -19.79 -5.75
N GLY A 312 -22.76 -20.85 -4.95
CA GLY A 312 -23.16 -22.19 -5.37
C GLY A 312 -24.66 -22.39 -5.21
N ARG A 313 -25.36 -22.49 -6.34
CA ARG A 313 -26.78 -22.87 -6.44
C ARG A 313 -27.13 -24.05 -5.52
N SER A 314 -27.93 -23.82 -4.49
CA SER A 314 -28.83 -24.83 -3.94
C SER A 314 -30.06 -24.17 -3.34
N SER A 315 -31.24 -24.63 -3.76
CA SER A 315 -32.53 -24.13 -3.34
C SER A 315 -32.97 -24.85 -2.07
N CYS A 316 -33.01 -24.15 -0.93
CA CYS A 316 -33.99 -24.41 0.13
C CYS A 316 -33.94 -23.32 1.21
N SER A 317 -35.14 -22.84 1.57
CA SER A 317 -35.42 -21.79 2.53
C SER A 317 -34.90 -22.10 3.94
N SER A 318 -34.33 -21.10 4.62
CA SER A 318 -34.87 -20.49 5.86
C SER A 318 -33.79 -19.95 6.79
N SER A 319 -34.16 -18.86 7.46
CA SER A 319 -33.65 -18.32 8.73
C SER A 319 -32.26 -17.69 8.76
N THR A 320 -32.29 -16.37 8.60
CA THR A 320 -31.43 -15.41 9.27
C THR A 320 -31.01 -15.87 10.67
N LYS A 321 -29.72 -16.14 10.85
CA LYS A 321 -29.03 -15.95 12.13
C LYS A 321 -27.92 -14.94 11.91
N SER A 322 -28.27 -13.70 12.22
CA SER A 322 -27.34 -12.62 12.50
C SER A 322 -26.46 -13.01 13.70
N CYS A 323 -25.20 -13.36 13.44
CA CYS A 323 -24.13 -13.22 14.41
C CYS A 323 -23.24 -12.07 13.92
N GLY A 324 -23.31 -10.95 14.63
CA GLY A 324 -22.60 -9.73 14.27
C GLY A 324 -21.09 -9.93 14.28
N SER A 325 -20.46 -9.61 13.16
CA SER A 325 -19.07 -9.17 13.15
C SER A 325 -19.04 -7.78 12.53
N ASN A 326 -18.83 -6.76 13.35
CA ASN A 326 -18.44 -5.41 12.92
C ASN A 326 -17.01 -5.38 12.32
N GLY A 327 -16.44 -6.52 11.91
CA GLY A 327 -15.09 -6.62 11.38
C GLY A 327 -15.06 -6.38 9.89
N GLY A 328 -14.88 -5.13 9.46
CA GLY A 328 -14.47 -4.85 8.08
C GLY A 328 -13.18 -5.60 7.77
N GLY A 329 -13.14 -6.28 6.62
CA GLY A 329 -11.99 -7.06 6.19
C GLY A 329 -10.73 -6.20 6.01
N PHE A 330 -9.56 -6.78 6.27
CA PHE A 330 -8.26 -6.13 6.07
C PHE A 330 -7.33 -6.99 5.21
N SER A 331 -6.67 -6.37 4.23
CA SER A 331 -5.67 -7.02 3.37
C SER A 331 -4.32 -6.33 3.44
N LEU A 332 -3.25 -7.06 3.74
CA LEU A 332 -1.86 -6.63 3.57
C LEU A 332 -1.22 -7.34 2.38
N LEU A 333 -0.81 -6.59 1.36
CA LEU A 333 -0.07 -7.08 0.20
C LEU A 333 1.39 -6.62 0.24
N LEU A 334 2.32 -7.54 0.15
CA LEU A 334 3.76 -7.26 0.15
C LEU A 334 4.40 -7.75 -1.14
N TYR A 335 5.04 -6.82 -1.85
CA TYR A 335 5.99 -7.14 -2.91
C TYR A 335 7.41 -7.12 -2.35
N ALA A 336 8.03 -8.29 -2.25
CA ALA A 336 9.36 -8.49 -1.70
C ALA A 336 10.41 -8.59 -2.81
N TRP A 337 11.18 -7.53 -3.01
CA TRP A 337 12.15 -7.39 -4.10
C TRP A 337 13.55 -7.80 -3.69
N ARG A 338 14.16 -8.72 -4.44
CA ARG A 338 15.54 -9.14 -4.21
C ARG A 338 16.50 -8.00 -4.56
N LYS A 339 17.25 -7.52 -3.56
CA LYS A 339 18.38 -6.59 -3.73
C LYS A 339 19.66 -7.42 -3.86
N GLU A 340 20.40 -7.20 -4.95
CA GLU A 340 21.70 -7.85 -5.19
C GLU A 340 22.77 -7.35 -4.19
#